data_AF-A0A7Y3DTN6-F1
#
_entry.id   AF-A0A7Y3DTN6-F1
#
_cell.length_a   1.000
_cell.length_b   1.000
_cell.length_c   1.000
_cell.angle_alpha   90.00
_cell.angle_beta   90.00
_cell.angle_gamma   90.00
#
_symmetry.space_group_name_H-M   'P 1'
#
loop_
_entity.id
_entity.type
_entity.pdbx_description
1 polymer ?
#
loop_
_entity_poly.entity_id
_entity_poly.type
_entity_poly.pdbx_seq_one_letter_code
_entity_poly.pdbx_strand_id
1 'polypeptide(L)'
;MIVSFHPLFEADTNIICAGRKPNAEDLAAIKAADAVILSQGCSQTLYEMARSNCPHVFPNYDVRFEYPGKIGQIKLFRKIHVSHPASEIFADIAAFRRLQIENDCPLTLTFPLVFKLDWGGEGQT
;
A
#
# COMPACT_ATOMS: atom_id res chain seq x y z
N MET A 1 -12.87 -8.58 -23.51
CA MET A 1 -11.43 -8.30 -23.50
C MET A 1 -10.97 -7.97 -22.08
N ILE A 2 -10.06 -8.77 -21.54
CA ILE A 2 -9.40 -8.56 -20.26
C ILE A 2 -8.01 -7.98 -20.52
N VAL A 3 -7.67 -6.88 -19.84
CA VAL A 3 -6.33 -6.29 -19.86
C VAL A 3 -5.61 -6.62 -18.57
N SER A 4 -4.46 -7.27 -18.66
CA SER A 4 -3.63 -7.62 -17.51
C SER A 4 -2.35 -6.79 -17.46
N PHE A 5 -2.18 -6.06 -16.37
CA PHE A 5 -0.92 -5.43 -15.97
C PHE A 5 -0.09 -6.32 -15.03
N HIS A 6 -0.51 -7.57 -14.84
CA HIS A 6 0.19 -8.54 -14.02
C HIS A 6 1.26 -9.26 -14.85
N PRO A 7 2.54 -9.31 -14.39
CA PRO A 7 3.62 -9.93 -15.17
C PRO A 7 3.48 -11.44 -15.34
N LEU A 8 2.64 -12.08 -14.52
CA LEU A 8 2.48 -13.54 -14.50
C LEU A 8 1.07 -14.03 -14.88
N PHE A 9 0.08 -13.14 -15.05
CA PHE A 9 -1.28 -13.54 -15.40
C PHE A 9 -1.58 -13.12 -16.83
N GLU A 10 -1.61 -14.08 -17.73
CA GLU A 10 -1.97 -13.87 -19.13
C GLU A 10 -3.48 -13.59 -19.27
N ALA A 11 -3.80 -12.69 -20.18
CA ALA A 11 -5.17 -12.29 -20.55
C ALA A 11 -5.22 -12.00 -22.06
N ASP A 12 -6.33 -11.44 -22.54
CA ASP A 12 -6.45 -11.06 -23.95
C ASP A 12 -5.40 -10.02 -24.38
N THR A 13 -5.00 -9.14 -23.43
CA THR A 13 -3.92 -8.18 -23.64
C THR A 13 -3.10 -8.04 -22.37
N ASN A 14 -1.78 -8.18 -22.49
CA ASN A 14 -0.84 -8.01 -21.38
C ASN A 14 0.00 -6.74 -21.59
N ILE A 15 0.02 -5.88 -20.58
CA ILE A 15 0.75 -4.61 -20.62
C ILE A 15 1.66 -4.52 -19.40
N ILE A 16 2.97 -4.53 -19.60
CA ILE A 16 3.93 -4.45 -18.51
C ILE A 16 4.35 -2.98 -18.31
N CYS A 17 4.04 -2.40 -17.14
CA CYS A 17 4.53 -1.06 -16.81
C CYS A 17 6.01 -1.07 -16.37
N ALA A 18 6.48 -2.12 -15.68
CA ALA A 18 7.87 -2.23 -15.20
C ALA A 18 8.41 -0.95 -14.52
N GLY A 19 7.59 -0.31 -13.68
CA GLY A 19 7.95 0.93 -12.95
C GLY A 19 7.68 2.23 -13.70
N ARG A 20 7.33 2.19 -14.99
CA ARG A 20 6.87 3.38 -15.73
C ARG A 20 5.50 3.84 -15.24
N LYS A 21 5.21 5.14 -15.33
CA LYS A 21 3.86 5.67 -15.08
C LYS A 21 2.90 5.22 -16.21
N PRO A 22 1.61 5.02 -15.90
CA PRO A 22 0.64 4.73 -16.94
C PRO A 22 0.52 5.92 -17.92
N ASN A 23 0.32 5.62 -19.20
CA ASN A 23 0.28 6.59 -20.30
C ASN A 23 -1.08 6.57 -21.02
N ALA A 24 -1.17 7.30 -22.14
CA ALA A 24 -2.41 7.40 -22.91
C ALA A 24 -2.84 6.07 -23.57
N GLU A 25 -1.88 5.22 -23.95
CA GLU A 25 -2.16 3.90 -24.53
C GLU A 25 -2.72 2.95 -23.47
N ASP A 26 -2.15 2.97 -22.26
CA ASP A 26 -2.67 2.20 -21.12
C ASP A 26 -4.11 2.63 -20.80
N LEU A 27 -4.39 3.94 -20.80
CA LEU A 27 -5.72 4.48 -20.58
C LEU A 27 -6.71 4.01 -21.65
N ALA A 28 -6.31 4.02 -22.92
CA ALA A 28 -7.14 3.54 -24.02
C ALA A 28 -7.45 2.04 -23.87
N ALA A 29 -6.45 1.23 -23.52
CA ALA A 29 -6.63 -0.20 -23.26
C ALA A 29 -7.58 -0.45 -22.07
N ILE A 30 -7.41 0.28 -20.97
CA ILE A 30 -8.27 0.21 -19.78
C ILE A 30 -9.73 0.53 -20.13
N LYS A 31 -9.96 1.60 -20.90
CA LYS A 31 -11.32 2.02 -21.29
C LYS A 31 -12.03 1.03 -22.22
N ALA A 32 -11.26 0.28 -23.00
CA ALA A 32 -11.78 -0.76 -23.89
C ALA A 32 -11.95 -2.12 -23.20
N ALA A 33 -11.45 -2.28 -21.98
CA ALA A 33 -11.45 -3.55 -21.26
C ALA A 33 -12.78 -3.82 -20.54
N ASP A 34 -13.25 -5.06 -20.61
CA ASP A 34 -14.33 -5.56 -19.77
C ASP A 34 -13.85 -5.76 -18.32
N ALA A 35 -12.56 -6.08 -18.13
CA ALA A 35 -11.92 -6.17 -16.82
C ALA A 35 -10.41 -5.87 -16.87
N VAL A 36 -9.87 -5.37 -15.77
CA VAL A 36 -8.45 -5.06 -15.59
C VAL A 36 -7.86 -5.86 -14.43
N ILE A 37 -6.74 -6.54 -14.68
CA ILE A 37 -5.96 -7.25 -13.66
C ILE A 37 -4.70 -6.46 -13.33
N LEU A 38 -4.43 -6.22 -12.04
CA LEU A 38 -3.28 -5.45 -11.55
C LEU A 38 -2.35 -6.31 -10.70
N SER A 39 -1.05 -6.01 -10.76
CA SER A 39 -0.03 -6.67 -9.92
C SER A 39 -0.04 -6.17 -8.47
N GLN A 40 0.48 -6.99 -7.55
CA GLN A 40 0.77 -6.56 -6.18
C GLN A 40 1.78 -5.41 -6.13
N GLY A 41 2.61 -5.24 -7.15
CA GLY A 41 3.52 -4.10 -7.28
C GLY A 41 2.92 -2.87 -7.95
N CYS A 42 1.61 -2.84 -8.29
CA CYS A 42 1.06 -1.73 -9.07
C CYS A 42 1.22 -0.38 -8.36
N SER A 43 1.51 0.67 -9.12
CA SER A 43 1.53 2.03 -8.58
C SER A 43 0.11 2.48 -8.23
N GLN A 44 0.01 3.41 -7.30
CA GLN A 44 -1.27 4.07 -6.98
C GLN A 44 -1.87 4.75 -8.22
N THR A 45 -1.03 5.38 -9.05
CA THR A 45 -1.46 6.06 -10.28
C THR A 45 -2.08 5.11 -11.30
N LEU A 46 -1.55 3.90 -11.47
CA LEU A 46 -2.13 2.89 -12.35
C LEU A 46 -3.45 2.36 -11.76
N TYR A 47 -3.47 2.12 -10.45
CA TYR A 47 -4.68 1.68 -9.76
C TYR A 47 -5.84 2.68 -9.90
N GLU A 48 -5.59 3.95 -9.61
CA GLU A 48 -6.58 5.03 -9.72
C GLU A 48 -7.07 5.21 -11.16
N MET A 49 -6.15 5.13 -12.15
CA MET A 49 -6.52 5.17 -13.56
C MET A 49 -7.46 4.01 -13.93
N ALA A 50 -7.11 2.78 -13.53
CA ALA A 50 -7.94 1.61 -13.79
C ALA A 50 -9.31 1.72 -13.11
N ARG A 51 -9.36 2.03 -11.81
CA ARG A 51 -10.60 2.15 -11.03
C ARG A 51 -11.54 3.24 -11.54
N SER A 52 -10.98 4.31 -12.10
CA SER A 52 -11.78 5.42 -12.64
C SER A 52 -12.34 5.16 -14.04
N ASN A 53 -11.81 4.17 -14.77
CA ASN A 53 -12.11 3.98 -16.19
C ASN A 53 -12.57 2.56 -16.57
N CYS A 54 -12.52 1.60 -15.65
CA CYS A 54 -13.05 0.25 -15.83
C CYS A 54 -13.85 -0.16 -14.57
N PRO A 55 -15.10 -0.65 -14.71
CA PRO A 55 -15.91 -1.05 -13.57
C PRO A 55 -15.41 -2.33 -12.88
N HIS A 56 -14.57 -3.13 -13.54
CA HIS A 56 -14.14 -4.44 -13.05
C HIS A 56 -12.62 -4.47 -12.93
N VAL A 57 -12.12 -4.10 -11.76
CA VAL A 57 -10.68 -4.07 -11.46
C VAL A 57 -10.37 -5.08 -10.37
N PHE A 58 -9.41 -5.97 -10.63
CA PHE A 58 -8.94 -6.96 -9.66
C PHE A 58 -7.41 -6.87 -9.45
N PRO A 59 -6.93 -6.96 -8.20
CA PRO A 59 -7.70 -6.91 -6.96
C PRO A 59 -8.09 -5.46 -6.60
N ASN A 60 -8.99 -5.32 -5.61
CA ASN A 60 -9.29 -4.03 -5.02
C ASN A 60 -8.14 -3.63 -4.07
N TYR A 61 -7.52 -2.48 -4.33
CA TYR A 61 -6.45 -1.90 -3.52
C TYR A 61 -6.85 -0.59 -2.81
N ASP A 62 -8.15 -0.28 -2.70
CA ASP A 62 -8.65 0.94 -2.05
C ASP A 62 -8.06 1.08 -0.64
N VAL A 63 -8.20 0.03 0.18
CA VAL A 63 -7.67 -0.02 1.56
C VAL A 63 -6.15 0.05 1.59
N ARG A 64 -5.46 -0.55 0.61
CA ARG A 64 -3.99 -0.52 0.56
C ARG A 64 -3.47 0.89 0.35
N PHE A 65 -4.08 1.66 -0.55
CA PHE A 65 -3.66 3.02 -0.84
C PHE A 65 -4.22 4.05 0.15
N GLU A 66 -5.33 3.76 0.84
CA GLU A 66 -5.82 4.56 1.98
C GLU A 66 -4.90 4.42 3.21
N TYR A 67 -4.28 3.25 3.41
CA TYR A 67 -3.41 2.95 4.54
C TYR A 67 -1.99 2.57 4.11
N PRO A 68 -1.22 3.52 3.54
CA PRO A 68 0.13 3.25 3.05
C PRO A 68 1.12 3.05 4.21
N GLY A 69 2.17 2.28 3.94
CA GLY A 69 3.26 2.06 4.89
C GLY A 69 2.85 1.24 6.12
N LYS A 70 3.81 1.01 7.02
CA LYS A 70 3.57 0.25 8.26
C LYS A 70 2.72 1.04 9.24
N ILE A 71 2.87 2.36 9.30
CA ILE A 71 2.07 3.26 10.11
C ILE A 71 0.60 3.20 9.67
N GLY A 72 0.34 3.29 8.37
CA GLY A 72 -1.00 3.13 7.81
C GLY A 72 -1.60 1.77 8.17
N GLN A 73 -0.84 0.69 8.02
CA GLN A 73 -1.28 -0.66 8.37
C GLN A 73 -1.64 -0.80 9.87
N ILE A 74 -0.83 -0.26 10.79
CA ILE A 74 -1.20 -0.27 12.23
C ILE A 74 -2.49 0.51 12.47
N LYS A 75 -2.67 1.67 11.82
CA LYS A 75 -3.92 2.44 11.92
C LYS A 75 -5.12 1.66 11.39
N LEU A 76 -4.97 0.96 10.26
CA LEU A 76 -6.00 0.08 9.72
C LEU A 76 -6.35 -1.02 10.70
N PHE A 77 -5.34 -1.72 11.24
CA PHE A 77 -5.55 -2.84 12.15
C PHE A 77 -6.32 -2.43 13.40
N ARG A 78 -5.96 -1.28 13.98
CA ARG A 78 -6.71 -0.68 15.10
C ARG A 78 -8.15 -0.34 14.71
N LYS A 79 -8.35 0.28 13.53
CA LYS A 79 -9.69 0.67 13.03
C LYS A 79 -10.63 -0.51 12.85
N ILE A 80 -10.12 -1.65 12.36
CA ILE A 80 -10.93 -2.86 12.12
C ILE A 80 -10.87 -3.88 13.27
N HIS A 81 -10.23 -3.52 14.39
CA HIS A 81 -10.07 -4.38 15.56
C HIS A 81 -9.45 -5.75 15.28
N VAL A 82 -8.50 -5.84 14.33
CA VAL A 82 -7.75 -7.09 14.10
C VAL A 82 -6.61 -7.20 15.11
N SER A 83 -6.32 -8.42 15.54
CA SER A 83 -5.18 -8.68 16.44
C SER A 83 -3.86 -8.33 15.76
N HIS A 84 -3.03 -7.53 16.42
CA HIS A 84 -1.70 -7.13 15.95
C HIS A 84 -0.75 -6.93 17.14
N PRO A 85 0.59 -7.01 16.95
CA PRO A 85 1.54 -6.69 18.01
C PRO A 85 1.35 -5.27 18.53
N ALA A 86 1.45 -5.08 19.85
CA ALA A 86 1.44 -3.76 20.47
C ALA A 86 2.51 -2.87 19.81
N SER A 87 2.10 -1.71 19.32
CA SER A 87 2.94 -0.87 18.46
C SER A 87 2.76 0.60 18.84
N GLU A 88 3.86 1.31 19.06
CA GLU A 88 3.83 2.77 19.23
C GLU A 88 4.19 3.44 17.89
N ILE A 89 3.47 4.50 17.53
CA ILE A 89 3.65 5.22 16.25
C ILE A 89 4.25 6.59 16.55
N PHE A 90 5.36 6.89 15.88
CA PHE A 90 5.99 8.22 15.93
C PHE A 90 6.11 8.77 14.52
N ALA A 91 5.63 10.00 14.30
CA ALA A 91 5.73 10.67 13.01
C ALA A 91 7.18 11.08 12.68
N ASP A 92 7.95 11.40 13.71
CA ASP A 92 9.35 11.83 13.61
C ASP A 92 10.09 11.62 14.95
N ILE A 93 11.39 11.88 14.94
CA ILE A 93 12.26 11.76 16.13
C ILE A 93 11.87 12.76 17.22
N ALA A 94 11.37 13.95 16.85
CA ALA A 94 10.98 14.96 17.83
C ALA A 94 9.72 14.53 18.60
N ALA A 95 8.76 13.89 17.94
CA ALA A 95 7.57 13.30 18.55
C ALA A 95 7.94 12.21 19.55
N PHE A 96 8.90 11.34 19.19
CA PHE A 96 9.45 10.36 20.12
C PHE A 96 10.09 11.01 21.36
N ARG A 97 10.94 12.03 21.15
CA ARG A 97 11.61 12.74 22.26
C ARG A 97 10.65 13.48 23.17
N ARG A 98 9.63 14.16 22.62
CA ARG A 98 8.60 14.84 23.42
C ARG A 98 7.89 13.87 24.36
N LEU A 99 7.52 12.69 23.86
CA LEU A 99 6.85 11.68 24.68
C LEU A 99 7.71 11.19 25.86
N GLN A 100 9.03 11.07 25.66
CA GLN A 100 9.98 10.69 26.70
C GLN A 100 10.19 11.81 27.74
N ILE A 101 10.23 13.07 27.31
CA ILE A 101 10.51 14.23 28.19
C ILE A 101 9.26 14.64 28.98
N GLU A 102 8.09 14.68 28.33
CA GLU A 102 6.88 15.29 28.89
C GLU A 102 6.14 14.37 29.86
N ASN A 103 6.23 13.05 29.70
CA ASN A 103 5.38 12.14 30.48
C ASN A 103 6.08 11.49 31.68
N ASP A 104 7.41 11.62 31.81
CA ASP A 104 8.23 10.80 32.74
C ASP A 104 7.79 9.31 32.74
N CYS A 105 7.22 8.88 31.62
CA CYS A 105 6.43 7.67 31.49
C CYS A 105 7.25 6.72 30.63
N PRO A 106 7.69 5.58 31.18
CA PRO A 106 8.37 4.58 30.39
C PRO A 106 7.48 4.18 29.22
N LEU A 107 8.10 3.87 28.08
CA LEU A 107 7.38 3.21 26.99
C LEU A 107 6.55 2.07 27.58
N THR A 108 5.27 2.01 27.23
CA THR A 108 4.36 0.92 27.64
C THR A 108 4.84 -0.45 27.13
N LEU A 109 5.81 -0.45 26.21
CA LEU A 109 6.40 -1.60 25.58
C LEU A 109 7.63 -2.09 26.36
N THR A 110 7.67 -3.39 26.66
CA THR A 110 8.81 -4.07 27.29
C THR A 110 9.70 -4.76 26.25
N PHE A 111 10.98 -4.93 26.55
CA PHE A 111 11.90 -5.68 25.68
C PHE A 111 11.47 -7.15 25.51
N PRO A 112 11.74 -7.76 24.33
CA PRO A 112 12.44 -7.17 23.17
C PRO A 112 11.54 -6.27 22.31
N LEU A 113 12.13 -5.18 21.79
CA LEU A 113 11.45 -4.21 20.91
C LEU A 113 12.02 -4.28 19.49
N VAL A 114 11.18 -4.02 18.48
CA VAL A 114 11.59 -3.92 17.08
C VAL A 114 11.26 -2.53 16.54
N PHE A 115 12.28 -1.77 16.16
CA PHE A 115 12.10 -0.51 15.45
C PHE A 115 11.86 -0.79 13.96
N LYS A 116 10.86 -0.12 13.38
CA LYS A 116 10.54 -0.25 11.95
C LYS A 116 10.33 1.14 11.34
N LEU A 117 11.03 1.42 10.26
CA LEU A 117 10.71 2.55 9.39
C LEU A 117 9.35 2.32 8.72
N ASP A 118 8.63 3.41 8.44
CA ASP A 118 7.32 3.34 7.78
C ASP A 118 7.43 2.72 6.37
N TRP A 119 8.53 3.02 5.69
CA TRP A 119 8.92 2.46 4.40
C TRP A 119 9.85 1.24 4.56
N GLY A 120 10.19 0.61 3.43
CA GLY A 120 11.09 -0.54 3.38
C GLY A 120 10.37 -1.87 3.62
N GLY A 121 11.02 -2.96 3.27
CA GLY A 121 10.46 -4.31 3.28
C GLY A 121 11.54 -5.37 3.45
N GLU A 122 11.14 -6.63 3.58
CA GLU A 122 12.05 -7.78 3.55
C GLU A 122 13.18 -7.77 4.59
N GLY A 123 12.99 -7.05 5.70
CA GLY A 123 14.00 -6.91 6.75
C GLY A 123 15.17 -6.00 6.39
N GLN A 124 15.08 -5.30 5.25
CA GLN A 124 16.08 -4.35 4.78
C GLN A 124 15.56 -2.91 4.85
N THR A 125 16.49 -1.98 5.01
CA THR A 125 16.29 -0.53 4.97
C THR A 125 17.32 0.10 4.06
#